data_AF-A0A1N7IWT8-F1
#
_entry.id   AF-A0A1N7IWT8-F1
#
_cell.length_a   1.000
_cell.length_b   1.000
_cell.length_c   1.000
_cell.angle_alpha   90.00
_cell.angle_beta   90.00
_cell.angle_gamma   90.00
#
_symmetry.space_group_name_H-M   'P 1'
#
loop_
_entity.id
_entity.type
_entity.pdbx_description
1 polymer ?
#
loop_
_entity_poly.entity_id
_entity_poly.type
_entity_poly.pdbx_seq_one_letter_code
_entity_poly.pdbx_strand_id
1 'polypeptide(L)'
;MATDEARTRTIETYNARVSEWSLLQNQSDAYEKHALYIKLLSISITAGAILMGKADMAIACILAILWCQDAIWKTFQSRISDRIIKVEKTLKDISALQEHDRENMPPCQLNTDWVEQRSGFTGLILEYFLHAIRPTIAFPYVVLIGVLLLIKIQ
;
A
#
# COMPACT_ATOMS: atom_id res chain seq x y z
N MET A 1 18.80 -32.98 -24.58
CA MET A 1 18.81 -32.91 -23.11
C MET A 1 18.98 -31.47 -22.62
N ALA A 2 20.12 -30.81 -22.87
CA ALA A 2 20.36 -29.44 -22.38
C ALA A 2 19.28 -28.39 -22.79
N THR A 3 18.74 -28.49 -24.00
CA THR A 3 17.72 -27.56 -24.52
C THR A 3 16.33 -27.73 -23.88
N ASP A 4 16.02 -28.91 -23.35
CA ASP A 4 14.71 -29.22 -22.77
C ASP A 4 14.64 -28.76 -21.30
N GLU A 5 15.76 -28.90 -20.58
CA GLU A 5 15.92 -28.37 -19.22
C GLU A 5 15.86 -26.84 -19.18
N ALA A 6 16.54 -26.15 -20.10
CA ALA A 6 16.50 -24.69 -20.20
C ALA A 6 15.09 -24.14 -20.48
N ARG A 7 14.36 -24.82 -21.37
CA ARG A 7 12.96 -24.51 -21.67
C ARG A 7 12.06 -24.70 -20.44
N THR A 8 12.26 -25.77 -19.70
CA THR A 8 11.49 -26.07 -18.48
C THR A 8 11.69 -25.00 -17.41
N ARG A 9 12.95 -24.62 -17.12
CA ARG A 9 13.27 -23.54 -16.16
C ARG A 9 12.67 -22.19 -16.56
N THR A 10 12.65 -21.89 -17.87
CA THR A 10 12.03 -20.66 -18.38
C THR A 10 10.53 -20.61 -18.08
N ILE A 11 9.83 -21.72 -18.30
CA ILE A 11 8.39 -21.84 -18.03
C ILE A 11 8.10 -21.75 -16.54
N GLU A 12 8.90 -22.41 -15.69
CA GLU A 12 8.76 -22.33 -14.24
C GLU A 12 8.92 -20.90 -13.72
N THR A 13 9.96 -20.21 -14.18
CA THR A 13 10.24 -18.81 -13.79
C THR A 13 9.13 -17.87 -14.27
N TYR A 14 8.61 -18.09 -15.48
CA TYR A 14 7.46 -17.35 -15.99
C TYR A 14 6.23 -17.52 -15.10
N ASN A 15 5.88 -18.78 -14.79
CA ASN A 15 4.73 -19.09 -13.96
C ASN A 15 4.88 -18.50 -12.54
N ALA A 16 6.08 -18.55 -11.97
CA ALA A 16 6.38 -17.93 -10.68
C ALA A 16 6.15 -16.42 -10.69
N ARG A 17 6.54 -15.71 -11.76
CA ARG A 17 6.29 -14.27 -11.91
C ARG A 17 4.80 -13.94 -12.08
N VAL A 18 4.06 -14.72 -12.85
CA VAL A 18 2.60 -14.53 -13.00
C VAL A 18 1.90 -14.77 -11.66
N SER A 19 2.32 -15.79 -10.91
CA SER A 19 1.81 -16.07 -9.57
C SER A 19 2.14 -14.93 -8.60
N GLU A 20 3.38 -14.43 -8.60
CA GLU A 20 3.79 -13.26 -7.82
C GLU A 20 2.92 -12.04 -8.18
N TRP A 21 2.78 -11.72 -9.47
CA TRP A 21 1.96 -10.58 -9.92
C TRP A 21 0.52 -10.68 -9.43
N SER A 22 -0.12 -11.85 -9.58
CA SER A 22 -1.50 -12.06 -9.15
C SER A 22 -1.66 -11.91 -7.63
N LEU A 23 -0.71 -12.43 -6.86
CA LEU A 23 -0.70 -12.30 -5.41
C LEU A 23 -0.55 -10.83 -4.99
N LEU A 24 0.42 -10.12 -5.58
CA LEU A 24 0.68 -8.71 -5.28
C LEU A 24 -0.52 -7.83 -5.65
N GLN A 25 -1.13 -8.05 -6.82
CA GLN A 25 -2.32 -7.31 -7.25
C GLN A 25 -3.47 -7.48 -6.25
N ASN A 26 -3.75 -8.72 -5.82
CA ASN A 26 -4.80 -8.98 -4.83
C ASN A 26 -4.50 -8.31 -3.48
N GLN A 27 -3.25 -8.32 -3.02
CA GLN A 27 -2.87 -7.63 -1.79
C GLN A 27 -3.01 -6.11 -1.91
N SER A 28 -2.58 -5.52 -3.03
CA SER A 28 -2.77 -4.09 -3.31
C SER A 28 -4.25 -3.69 -3.23
N ASP A 29 -5.13 -4.49 -3.85
CA ASP A 29 -6.57 -4.24 -3.82
C ASP A 29 -7.20 -4.47 -2.43
N ALA A 30 -6.65 -5.40 -1.64
CA ALA A 30 -7.07 -5.60 -0.26
C ALA A 30 -6.75 -4.39 0.62
N TYR A 31 -5.59 -3.74 0.45
CA TYR A 31 -5.25 -2.52 1.18
C TYR A 31 -6.23 -1.37 0.90
N GLU A 32 -6.74 -1.24 -0.33
CA GLU A 32 -7.81 -0.27 -0.64
C GLU A 32 -9.10 -0.56 0.14
N LYS A 33 -9.51 -1.85 0.18
CA LYS A 33 -10.71 -2.26 0.92
C LYS A 33 -10.55 -1.99 2.42
N HIS A 34 -9.38 -2.32 2.98
CA HIS A 34 -9.07 -2.04 4.37
C HIS A 34 -9.15 -0.54 4.65
N ALA A 35 -8.51 0.31 3.84
CA ALA A 35 -8.56 1.76 3.98
C ALA A 35 -10.00 2.30 3.98
N LEU A 36 -10.88 1.74 3.15
CA LEU A 36 -12.30 2.08 3.15
C LEU A 36 -13.00 1.72 4.47
N TYR A 37 -12.68 0.57 5.07
CA TYR A 37 -13.23 0.18 6.38
C TYR A 37 -12.79 1.14 7.50
N ILE A 38 -11.54 1.61 7.51
CA ILE A 38 -11.10 2.63 8.48
C ILE A 38 -11.87 3.93 8.29
N LYS A 39 -12.08 4.38 7.04
CA LYS A 39 -12.86 5.60 6.77
C LYS A 39 -14.30 5.46 7.22
N LEU A 40 -14.92 4.32 6.96
CA LEU A 40 -16.28 4.04 7.41
C LEU A 40 -16.37 4.06 8.95
N LEU A 41 -15.43 3.39 9.64
CA LEU A 41 -15.34 3.42 11.09
C LEU A 41 -15.17 4.84 11.64
N SER A 42 -14.32 5.65 11.01
CA SER A 42 -14.09 7.05 11.38
C SER A 42 -15.36 7.89 11.27
N ILE A 43 -16.12 7.69 10.19
CA ILE A 43 -17.43 8.33 9.99
C ILE A 43 -18.42 7.86 11.06
N SER A 44 -18.49 6.57 11.36
CA SER A 44 -19.38 6.02 12.40
C SER A 44 -19.07 6.57 13.80
N ILE A 45 -17.78 6.66 14.17
CA ILE A 45 -17.34 7.24 15.44
C ILE A 45 -17.76 8.71 15.51
N THR A 46 -17.51 9.47 14.45
CA THR A 46 -17.88 10.90 14.40
C THR A 46 -19.39 11.10 14.46
N ALA A 47 -20.17 10.30 13.73
CA ALA A 47 -21.64 10.36 13.78
C ALA A 47 -22.17 10.04 15.19
N GLY A 48 -21.62 9.00 15.84
CA GLY A 48 -21.97 8.67 17.23
C GLY A 48 -21.63 9.80 18.21
N ALA A 49 -20.46 10.42 18.05
CA ALA A 49 -20.04 11.57 18.84
C ALA A 49 -21.04 12.73 18.74
N ILE A 50 -21.49 13.04 17.52
CA ILE A 50 -22.47 14.10 17.24
C ILE A 50 -23.83 13.76 17.89
N LEU A 51 -24.34 12.54 17.70
CA LEU A 51 -25.62 12.10 18.26
C LEU A 51 -25.64 12.13 19.79
N MET A 52 -24.50 11.85 20.43
CA MET A 52 -24.36 11.91 21.88
C MET A 52 -24.06 13.32 22.41
N GLY A 53 -23.86 14.31 21.52
CA GLY A 53 -23.44 15.66 21.90
C GLY A 53 -22.06 15.71 22.56
N LYS A 54 -21.19 14.73 22.27
CA LYS A 54 -19.86 14.60 22.87
C LYS A 54 -18.79 14.91 21.83
N ALA A 55 -18.21 16.09 21.88
CA ALA A 55 -17.06 16.48 21.07
C ALA A 55 -15.81 16.62 21.95
N ASP A 56 -15.22 15.50 22.35
CA ASP A 56 -14.03 15.48 23.20
C ASP A 56 -12.73 15.36 22.37
N MET A 57 -11.64 15.90 22.90
CA MET A 57 -10.29 15.77 22.35
C MET A 57 -9.90 14.29 22.19
N ALA A 58 -10.40 13.41 23.06
CA ALA A 58 -10.20 11.97 22.93
C ALA A 58 -10.66 11.42 21.57
N ILE A 59 -11.79 11.91 21.04
CA ILE A 59 -12.34 11.46 19.75
C ILE A 59 -11.45 11.96 18.60
N ALA A 60 -10.99 13.21 18.68
CA ALA A 60 -10.03 13.75 17.71
C ALA A 60 -8.71 12.97 17.69
N CYS A 61 -8.19 12.56 18.86
CA CYS A 61 -7.02 11.71 18.96
C CYS A 61 -7.24 10.33 18.32
N ILE A 62 -8.42 9.71 18.53
CA ILE A 62 -8.78 8.44 17.89
C ILE A 62 -8.80 8.61 16.36
N LEU A 63 -9.42 9.67 15.85
CA LEU A 63 -9.43 9.95 14.40
C LEU A 63 -8.02 10.17 13.85
N ALA A 64 -7.14 10.84 14.60
CA ALA A 64 -5.75 11.01 14.19
C ALA A 64 -4.99 9.66 14.13
N ILE A 65 -5.25 8.74 15.06
CA ILE A 65 -4.68 7.38 15.02
C ILE A 65 -5.20 6.62 13.79
N LEU A 66 -6.51 6.69 13.50
CA LEU A 66 -7.10 6.06 12.32
C LEU A 66 -6.53 6.65 11.01
N TRP A 67 -6.28 7.96 10.98
CA TRP A 67 -5.61 8.64 9.87
C TRP A 67 -4.19 8.09 9.65
N CYS A 68 -3.40 7.96 10.72
CA CYS A 68 -2.06 7.38 10.65
C CYS A 68 -2.09 5.91 10.16
N GLN A 69 -3.08 5.12 10.59
CA GLN A 69 -3.23 3.73 10.14
C GLN A 69 -3.52 3.63 8.63
N ASP A 70 -4.39 4.50 8.10
CA ASP A 70 -4.65 4.59 6.65
C ASP A 70 -3.37 4.94 5.87
N ALA A 71 -2.58 5.91 6.38
CA ALA A 71 -1.29 6.27 5.79
C ALA A 71 -0.28 5.09 5.77
N ILE A 72 -0.25 4.28 6.83
CA ILE A 72 0.61 3.08 6.91
C ILE A 72 0.22 2.08 5.83
N TRP A 73 -1.07 1.79 5.65
CA TRP A 73 -1.53 0.89 4.60
C TRP A 73 -1.20 1.41 3.20
N LYS A 74 -1.33 2.72 2.98
CA LYS A 74 -1.00 3.36 1.70
C LYS A 74 0.48 3.34 1.38
N THR A 75 1.32 3.34 2.40
CA THR A 75 2.77 3.16 2.27
C THR A 75 3.10 1.74 1.82
N PHE A 76 2.52 0.72 2.47
CA PHE A 76 2.69 -0.67 2.05
C PHE A 76 2.16 -0.93 0.64
N GLN A 77 0.98 -0.36 0.33
CA GLN A 77 0.40 -0.46 -1.00
C GLN A 77 1.34 0.11 -2.07
N SER A 78 1.95 1.27 -1.83
CA SER A 78 2.91 1.88 -2.77
C SER A 78 4.07 0.94 -3.09
N ARG A 79 4.64 0.29 -2.07
CA ARG A 79 5.76 -0.66 -2.23
C ARG A 79 5.36 -1.88 -3.06
N ILE A 80 4.15 -2.37 -2.86
CA ILE A 80 3.58 -3.46 -3.66
C ILE A 80 3.37 -3.00 -5.11
N SER A 81 2.80 -1.80 -5.31
CA SER A 81 2.57 -1.23 -6.65
C SER A 81 3.88 -1.06 -7.43
N ASP A 82 4.95 -0.59 -6.78
CA ASP A 82 6.26 -0.45 -7.42
C ASP A 82 6.80 -1.82 -7.90
N ARG A 83 6.61 -2.88 -7.10
CA ARG A 83 6.99 -4.24 -7.49
C ARG A 83 6.11 -4.81 -8.60
N ILE A 84 4.79 -4.57 -8.57
CA ILE A 84 3.86 -4.99 -9.64
C ILE A 84 4.36 -4.45 -10.98
N ILE A 85 4.69 -3.16 -11.06
CA ILE A 85 5.19 -2.53 -12.29
C ILE A 85 6.50 -3.17 -12.77
N LYS A 86 7.42 -3.51 -11.85
CA LYS A 86 8.67 -4.22 -12.21
C LYS A 86 8.39 -5.61 -12.79
N VAL A 87 7.49 -6.36 -12.18
CA VAL A 87 7.07 -7.69 -12.67
C VAL A 87 6.37 -7.59 -14.02
N GLU A 88 5.49 -6.60 -14.22
CA GLU A 88 4.79 -6.35 -15.49
C GLU A 88 5.75 -6.04 -16.64
N LYS A 89 6.74 -5.17 -16.41
CA LYS A 89 7.78 -4.88 -17.41
C LYS A 89 8.52 -6.16 -17.80
N THR A 90 8.87 -6.96 -16.80
CA THR A 90 9.57 -8.23 -17.00
C THR A 90 8.72 -9.24 -17.76
N LEU A 91 7.40 -9.31 -17.50
CA LEU A 91 6.44 -10.18 -18.18
C LEU A 91 6.18 -9.74 -19.63
N LYS A 92 6.12 -8.42 -19.88
CA LYS A 92 5.88 -7.85 -21.21
C LYS A 92 7.00 -8.17 -22.19
N ASP A 93 8.25 -8.16 -21.72
CA ASP A 93 9.42 -8.30 -22.58
C ASP A 93 9.87 -9.76 -22.78
N ILE A 94 9.16 -10.78 -22.26
CA ILE A 94 9.64 -12.18 -22.28
C ILE A 94 9.87 -12.74 -23.69
N SER A 95 9.15 -12.24 -24.70
CA SER A 95 9.37 -12.56 -26.12
C SER A 95 10.55 -11.81 -26.77
N ALA A 96 11.04 -10.73 -26.15
CA ALA A 96 12.11 -9.87 -26.64
C ALA A 96 13.42 -9.95 -25.81
N LEU A 97 13.37 -10.47 -24.58
CA LEU A 97 14.52 -10.54 -23.68
C LEU A 97 15.48 -11.67 -24.10
N GLN A 98 16.78 -11.34 -24.17
CA GLN A 98 17.85 -12.32 -24.19
C GLN A 98 17.83 -13.11 -22.87
N GLU A 99 18.32 -14.35 -22.91
CA GLU A 99 18.34 -15.27 -21.76
C GLU A 99 19.01 -14.66 -20.51
N HIS A 100 20.04 -13.83 -20.73
CA HIS A 100 20.74 -13.06 -19.70
C HIS A 100 19.86 -12.06 -18.93
N ASP A 101 18.94 -11.36 -19.62
CA ASP A 101 18.09 -10.36 -18.95
C ASP A 101 16.91 -11.01 -18.20
N ARG A 102 16.56 -12.26 -18.56
CA ARG A 102 15.57 -13.04 -17.82
C ARG A 102 16.11 -13.54 -16.48
N GLU A 103 17.42 -13.78 -16.33
CA GLU A 103 18.02 -14.18 -15.05
C GLU A 103 18.19 -13.00 -14.07
N ASN A 104 18.36 -11.78 -14.59
CA ASN A 104 18.66 -10.60 -13.77
C ASN A 104 17.48 -10.05 -12.94
N MET A 105 16.27 -10.59 -13.08
CA MET A 105 15.13 -10.20 -12.23
C MET A 105 14.36 -11.42 -11.74
N PRO A 106 14.86 -12.11 -10.69
CA PRO A 106 14.18 -13.29 -10.15
C PRO A 106 12.80 -12.93 -9.58
N PRO A 107 11.85 -13.88 -9.60
CA PRO A 107 10.58 -13.71 -8.88
C PRO A 107 10.82 -13.58 -7.37
N CYS A 108 9.79 -13.11 -6.67
CA CYS A 108 9.70 -13.08 -5.21
C CYS A 108 10.74 -12.18 -4.50
N GLN A 109 11.11 -11.04 -5.10
CA GLN A 109 12.10 -10.10 -4.51
C GLN A 109 11.51 -8.87 -3.82
N LEU A 110 10.20 -8.88 -3.50
CA LEU A 110 9.55 -7.72 -2.86
C LEU A 110 10.32 -7.19 -1.63
N ASN A 111 10.70 -8.09 -0.73
CA ASN A 111 11.37 -7.70 0.51
C ASN A 111 12.86 -7.36 0.30
N THR A 112 13.55 -8.13 -0.55
CA THR A 112 14.96 -7.89 -0.88
C THR A 112 15.13 -6.51 -1.52
N ASP A 113 14.34 -6.23 -2.58
CA ASP A 113 14.33 -4.95 -3.28
C ASP A 113 14.05 -3.80 -2.31
N TRP A 114 13.11 -4.00 -1.38
CA TRP A 114 12.77 -2.98 -0.39
C TRP A 114 13.91 -2.73 0.57
N VAL A 115 14.57 -3.77 1.11
CA VAL A 115 15.68 -3.61 2.06
C VAL A 115 16.85 -2.85 1.42
N GLU A 116 17.12 -3.10 0.14
CA GLU A 116 18.20 -2.42 -0.60
C GLU A 116 17.89 -0.95 -0.91
N GLN A 117 16.63 -0.63 -1.24
CA GLN A 117 16.20 0.74 -1.60
C GLN A 117 15.71 1.54 -0.40
N ARG A 118 15.50 0.89 0.74
CA ARG A 118 14.91 1.48 1.94
C ARG A 118 15.78 2.63 2.45
N SER A 119 15.13 3.73 2.74
CA SER A 119 15.74 4.84 3.47
C SER A 119 16.02 4.48 4.94
N GLY A 120 16.92 5.22 5.59
CA GLY A 120 17.15 5.06 7.03
C GLY A 120 15.89 5.31 7.86
N PHE A 121 15.95 5.09 9.17
CA PHE A 121 14.81 5.26 10.09
C PHE A 121 14.05 6.60 9.91
N THR A 122 14.79 7.70 9.73
CA THR A 122 14.22 9.04 9.49
C THR A 122 13.49 9.13 8.16
N GLY A 123 14.01 8.47 7.11
CA GLY A 123 13.36 8.42 5.81
C GLY A 123 12.06 7.60 5.83
N LEU A 124 11.98 6.55 6.64
CA LEU A 124 10.73 5.81 6.86
C LEU A 124 9.66 6.71 7.47
N ILE A 125 10.00 7.45 8.54
CA ILE A 125 9.06 8.37 9.18
C ILE A 125 8.55 9.40 8.16
N LEU A 126 9.46 9.95 7.34
CA LEU A 126 9.09 10.90 6.29
C LEU A 126 8.18 10.26 5.24
N GLU A 127 8.44 9.02 4.82
CA GLU A 127 7.60 8.26 3.88
C GLU A 127 6.16 8.16 4.41
N TYR A 128 5.99 7.70 5.65
CA TYR A 128 4.67 7.60 6.29
C TYR A 128 3.97 8.96 6.37
N PHE A 129 4.71 10.02 6.72
CA PHE A 129 4.16 11.38 6.80
C PHE A 129 3.72 11.90 5.43
N LEU A 130 4.53 11.71 4.39
CA LEU A 130 4.20 12.10 3.02
C LEU A 130 2.97 11.37 2.48
N HIS A 131 2.79 10.10 2.88
CA HIS A 131 1.56 9.37 2.61
C HIS A 131 0.37 9.96 3.37
N ALA A 132 0.52 10.28 4.66
CA ALA A 132 -0.57 10.82 5.47
C ALA A 132 -1.14 12.14 4.91
N ILE A 133 -0.29 13.01 4.35
CA ILE A 133 -0.70 14.31 3.80
C ILE A 133 -1.28 14.22 2.38
N ARG A 134 -1.25 13.07 1.70
CA ARG A 134 -1.85 12.96 0.36
C ARG A 134 -3.33 13.36 0.43
N PRO A 135 -3.84 14.18 -0.49
CA PRO A 135 -5.22 14.66 -0.42
C PRO A 135 -6.26 13.54 -0.29
N THR A 136 -6.03 12.41 -0.96
CA THR A 136 -6.91 11.23 -0.94
C THR A 136 -6.97 10.50 0.41
N ILE A 137 -6.01 10.76 1.28
CA ILE A 137 -5.91 10.21 2.64
C ILE A 137 -6.30 11.27 3.65
N ALA A 138 -5.75 12.48 3.55
CA ALA A 138 -5.96 13.56 4.53
C ALA A 138 -7.39 14.11 4.54
N PHE A 139 -8.02 14.25 3.36
CA PHE A 139 -9.30 14.97 3.23
C PHE A 139 -10.39 14.44 4.18
N PRO A 140 -10.70 13.13 4.25
CA PRO A 140 -11.72 12.63 5.17
C PRO A 140 -11.44 12.97 6.63
N TYR A 141 -10.22 12.78 7.12
CA TYR A 141 -9.89 12.99 8.54
C TYR A 141 -9.85 14.46 8.92
N VAL A 142 -9.29 15.32 8.05
CA VAL A 142 -9.27 16.78 8.27
C VAL A 142 -10.70 17.33 8.39
N VAL A 143 -11.60 16.89 7.52
CA VAL A 143 -13.02 17.29 7.56
C VAL A 143 -13.69 16.79 8.84
N LEU A 144 -13.53 15.51 9.20
CA LEU A 144 -14.15 14.94 10.40
C LEU A 144 -13.65 15.60 11.69
N ILE A 145 -12.34 15.83 11.81
CA ILE A 145 -11.74 16.53 12.95
C ILE A 145 -12.24 17.99 13.00
N GLY A 146 -12.29 18.67 11.85
CA GLY A 146 -12.83 20.04 11.76
C GLY A 146 -14.27 20.14 12.24
N VAL A 147 -15.14 19.21 11.85
CA VAL A 147 -16.55 19.14 12.32
C VAL A 147 -16.62 18.97 13.83
N LEU A 148 -15.83 18.07 14.42
CA LEU A 148 -15.80 17.87 15.87
C LEU A 148 -15.35 19.13 16.62
N LEU A 149 -14.32 19.81 16.12
CA LEU A 149 -13.82 21.03 16.76
C LEU A 149 -14.84 22.18 16.69
N LEU A 150 -15.58 22.31 15.59
CA LEU A 150 -16.64 23.31 15.46
C LEU A 150 -17.78 23.06 16.44
N ILE A 151 -18.23 21.81 16.59
CA ILE A 151 -19.32 21.45 17.51
C ILE A 151 -18.92 21.70 18.96
N LYS A 152 -17.65 21.47 19.33
CA LYS A 152 -17.15 21.71 20.70
C LYS A 152 -17.20 23.19 21.12
N ILE A 153 -17.11 24.12 20.15
CA ILE A 153 -17.07 25.56 20.42
C ILE A 153 -18.46 26.13 20.71
N GLN A 154 -19.54 25.43 20.32
CA GLN A 154 -20.93 25.82 20.59
C GLN A 154 -21.40 25.35 21.96
#